data_AF-A0A7V9NA89-F1
#
_entry.id   AF-A0A7V9NA89-F1
#
_cell.length_a   1.000
_cell.length_b   1.000
_cell.length_c   1.000
_cell.angle_alpha   90.00
_cell.angle_beta   90.00
_cell.angle_gamma   90.00
#
_symmetry.space_group_name_H-M   'P 1'
#
loop_
_entity.id
_entity.type
_entity.pdbx_description
1 polymer ?
#
loop_
_entity_poly.entity_id
_entity_poly.type
_entity_poly.pdbx_seq_one_letter_code
_entity_poly.pdbx_strand_id
1 'polypeptide(L)' 'MAYEFSCVDAGAACRAHLKADTQEELVEKVADHLKKKHKVQHVTNTLANYAIKVAKER' A
#
# COMPACT_ATOMS: atom_id res chain seq x y z
N MET A 1 12.04 -5.16 9.86
CA MET A 1 11.33 -3.98 10.40
C MET A 1 9.90 -4.11 9.92
N ALA A 2 8.90 -4.12 10.80
CA ALA A 2 7.53 -4.25 10.33
C ALA A 2 7.08 -2.91 9.75
N TYR A 3 6.33 -2.94 8.65
CA TYR A 3 5.76 -1.76 8.00
C TYR A 3 4.25 -1.85 7.99
N GLU A 4 3.60 -0.70 8.11
CA GLU A 4 2.17 -0.57 7.96
C GLU A 4 1.78 0.56 7.00
N PHE A 5 0.72 0.33 6.24
CA PHE A 5 0.17 1.27 5.27
C PHE A 5 -1.35 1.37 5.45
N SER A 6 -1.85 2.58 5.60
CA SER A 6 -3.29 2.85 5.54
C SER A 6 -3.62 3.65 4.29
N CYS A 7 -4.66 3.24 3.58
CA CYS A 7 -5.14 4.00 2.42
C CYS A 7 -5.58 5.43 2.80
N VAL A 8 -6.04 5.66 4.03
CA VAL A 8 -6.39 6.99 4.55
C VAL A 8 -5.16 7.88 4.70
N ASP A 9 -4.03 7.33 5.17
CA ASP A 9 -2.77 8.07 5.26
C ASP A 9 -2.25 8.48 3.87
N ALA A 10 -2.58 7.70 2.83
CA ALA A 10 -2.31 8.02 1.43
C ALA A 10 -3.33 8.99 0.80
N GLY A 11 -4.29 9.52 1.57
CA GLY A 11 -5.33 10.43 1.10
C GLY A 11 -6.46 9.77 0.31
N ALA A 12 -6.54 8.44 0.30
CA ALA A 12 -7.62 7.73 -0.35
C ALA A 12 -8.84 7.58 0.57
N ALA A 13 -10.05 7.54 -0.01
CA ALA A 13 -11.29 7.30 0.73
C ALA A 13 -11.39 5.86 1.29
N CYS A 14 -10.50 4.96 0.88
CA CYS A 14 -10.46 3.60 1.37
C CYS A 14 -9.90 3.54 2.79
N ARG A 15 -10.52 2.72 3.66
CA ARG A 15 -10.09 2.52 5.06
C ARG A 15 -9.27 1.25 5.28
N ALA A 16 -8.70 0.67 4.23
CA ALA A 16 -7.88 -0.52 4.36
C ALA A 16 -6.58 -0.21 5.10
N HIS A 17 -6.18 -1.14 5.97
CA HIS A 17 -4.93 -1.13 6.71
C HIS A 17 -4.16 -2.41 6.40
N LEU A 18 -2.95 -2.26 5.89
CA LEU A 18 -2.09 -3.33 5.41
C LEU A 18 -0.82 -3.36 6.25
N LYS A 19 -0.35 -4.55 6.56
CA LYS A 19 0.85 -4.78 7.38
C LYS A 19 1.76 -5.80 6.71
N ALA A 20 3.05 -5.58 6.78
CA ALA A 20 4.06 -6.47 6.22
C ALA A 20 5.37 -6.39 7.01
N ASP A 21 6.25 -7.37 6.84
CA ASP A 21 7.55 -7.42 7.51
C ASP A 21 8.66 -6.79 6.66
N THR A 22 8.36 -6.47 5.40
CA THR A 22 9.25 -5.80 4.44
C THR A 22 8.48 -4.80 3.59
N GLN A 23 9.20 -3.83 3.00
CA GLN A 23 8.61 -2.84 2.09
C GLN A 23 8.08 -3.49 0.81
N GLU A 24 8.78 -4.51 0.29
CA GLU A 24 8.40 -5.24 -0.91
C GLU A 24 7.06 -5.96 -0.72
N GLU A 25 6.91 -6.72 0.37
CA GLU A 25 5.65 -7.38 0.71
C GLU A 25 4.51 -6.39 0.93
N LEU A 26 4.79 -5.20 1.48
CA LEU A 26 3.79 -4.16 1.67
C LEU A 26 3.27 -3.68 0.32
N VAL A 27 4.15 -3.43 -0.65
CA VAL A 27 3.79 -3.01 -2.01
C VAL A 27 2.97 -4.09 -2.70
N GLU A 28 3.34 -5.36 -2.58
CA GLU A 28 2.55 -6.47 -3.14
C GLU A 28 1.14 -6.52 -2.55
N LYS A 29 1.00 -6.38 -1.23
CA LYS A 29 -0.31 -6.34 -0.55
C LYS A 29 -1.14 -5.13 -0.98
N VAL A 30 -0.51 -3.96 -1.15
CA VAL A 30 -1.17 -2.75 -1.66
C VAL A 30 -1.64 -2.96 -3.10
N ALA A 31 -0.80 -3.56 -3.95
CA ALA A 31 -1.15 -3.84 -5.34
C ALA A 31 -2.31 -4.85 -5.45
N ASP A 32 -2.29 -5.91 -4.65
CA ASP A 32 -3.39 -6.88 -4.59
C ASP A 32 -4.70 -6.23 -4.12
N HIS A 33 -4.63 -5.37 -3.08
CA HIS A 33 -5.78 -4.61 -2.61
C HIS A 33 -6.38 -3.72 -3.70
N LEU A 34 -5.53 -2.96 -4.40
CA LEU A 34 -5.94 -2.07 -5.49
C LEU A 34 -6.57 -2.83 -6.66
N LYS A 35 -6.00 -3.99 -7.02
CA LYS A 35 -6.55 -4.85 -8.06
C LYS A 35 -7.92 -5.41 -7.69
N LYS A 36 -8.07 -5.95 -6.47
CA LYS A 36 -9.30 -6.61 -6.01
C LYS A 36 -10.42 -5.65 -5.64
N LYS A 37 -10.10 -4.51 -5.02
CA LYS A 37 -11.12 -3.58 -4.47
C LYS A 37 -11.36 -2.36 -5.34
N HIS A 38 -10.36 -1.92 -6.11
CA HIS A 38 -10.41 -0.68 -6.89
C HIS A 38 -10.26 -0.89 -8.40
N LYS A 39 -10.19 -2.15 -8.85
CA LYS A 39 -10.03 -2.54 -10.27
C LYS A 39 -8.81 -1.89 -10.95
N VAL A 40 -7.79 -1.52 -10.17
CA VAL A 40 -6.52 -0.99 -10.68
C VAL A 40 -5.70 -2.16 -11.20
N GLN A 41 -5.60 -2.30 -12.52
CA GLN A 41 -4.93 -3.45 -13.13
C GLN A 41 -3.41 -3.37 -13.02
N HIS A 42 -2.85 -2.16 -13.01
CA HIS A 42 -1.42 -1.90 -12.97
C HIS A 42 -1.10 -0.85 -11.91
N VAL A 43 -0.33 -1.25 -10.91
CA VAL A 43 0.32 -0.32 -9.99
C VAL A 43 1.57 0.21 -10.68
N THR A 44 1.64 1.53 -10.87
CA THR A 44 2.83 2.17 -11.41
C THR A 44 3.92 2.28 -10.34
N ASN A 45 5.18 2.38 -10.77
CA ASN A 45 6.29 2.62 -9.85
C ASN A 45 6.09 3.88 -9.00
N THR A 46 5.42 4.91 -9.54
CA THR A 46 5.06 6.11 -8.78
C THR A 46 4.17 5.79 -7.59
N LEU A 47 3.15 4.94 -7.78
CA LEU A 47 2.23 4.57 -6.71
C LEU A 47 2.92 3.64 -5.68
N ALA A 48 3.75 2.71 -6.15
CA ALA A 48 4.56 1.85 -5.28
C ALA A 48 5.52 2.67 -4.40
N ASN A 49 6.27 3.60 -5.01
CA ASN A 49 7.18 4.49 -4.30
C ASN A 49 6.44 5.40 -3.31
N TYR A 50 5.25 5.88 -3.71
CA TYR A 50 4.41 6.68 -2.81
C TYR A 50 3.91 5.86 -1.63
N ALA A 51 3.45 4.62 -1.86
CA ALA A 51 3.01 3.71 -0.82
C ALA A 51 4.12 3.41 0.19
N ILE A 52 5.36 3.20 -0.28
CA ILE A 52 6.53 3.06 0.59
C ILE A 52 6.81 4.34 1.36
N LYS A 53 6.73 5.52 0.72
CA LYS A 53 7.00 6.82 1.36
C LYS A 53 6.03 7.15 2.48
N VAL A 54 4.76 6.77 2.35
CA VAL A 54 3.73 7.01 3.38
C VAL A 54 3.59 5.85 4.38
N ALA A 55 4.25 4.72 4.12
CA ALA A 55 4.30 3.61 5.06
C ALA A 55 5.01 4.02 6.34
N LYS A 56 4.47 3.59 7.48
CA LYS A 56 5.05 3.83 8.80
C LYS A 56 5.78 2.58 9.28
N GLU A 57 6.92 2.78 9.91
CA GLU A 57 7.63 1.72 10.62
C GLU A 57 6.86 1.38 11.91
N ARG A 58 6.73 0.09 12.19
CA ARG A 58 6.03 -0.49 13.33
C ARG A 58 6.99 -1.20 14.27
#